data_AF-A0AB33ZBF5-F1
#
_entry.id   AF-A0AB33ZBF5-F1
#
_cell.length_a   1.000
_cell.length_b   1.000
_cell.length_c   1.000
_cell.angle_alpha   90.00
_cell.angle_beta   90.00
_cell.angle_gamma   90.00
#
_symmetry.space_group_name_H-M   'P 1'
#
loop_
_entity.id
_entity.type
_entity.pdbx_description
1 polymer ?
#
loop_
_entity_poly.entity_id
_entity_poly.type
_entity_poly.pdbx_seq_one_letter_code
_entity_poly.pdbx_strand_id
1 'polypeptide(L)'
;MKTVKKYINKQIMTIVGDLIEKREEMDIVINFNAYEDDFYVDLSRDNQELEFAFVDDTLRIVVYHSCHCKKTFEIREMDEILNLNYALDMLLKSFLFNEWYDLVADLANHTLWGMVEKYKKDKVNDI
;
A
#
# COMPACT_ATOMS: atom_id res chain seq x y z
N MET A 1 -14.52 -5.51 -14.57
CA MET A 1 -13.30 -4.99 -13.91
C MET A 1 -12.99 -3.51 -14.11
N LYS A 2 -13.16 -2.89 -15.29
CA LYS A 2 -12.76 -1.48 -15.52
C LYS A 2 -13.27 -0.48 -14.46
N THR A 3 -14.53 -0.62 -14.00
CA THR A 3 -15.09 0.23 -12.93
C THR A 3 -14.41 0.02 -11.57
N VAL A 4 -14.08 -1.23 -11.23
CA VAL A 4 -13.41 -1.58 -9.96
C VAL A 4 -11.98 -1.06 -9.94
N LYS A 5 -11.22 -1.21 -11.04
CA LYS A 5 -9.88 -0.62 -11.18
C LYS A 5 -9.92 0.89 -11.00
N LYS A 6 -10.81 1.59 -11.71
CA LYS A 6 -10.98 3.04 -11.57
C LYS A 6 -11.31 3.45 -10.12
N TYR A 7 -12.14 2.67 -9.43
CA TYR A 7 -12.45 2.91 -8.02
C TYR A 7 -11.20 2.75 -7.14
N ILE A 8 -10.48 1.63 -7.26
CA ILE A 8 -9.27 1.35 -6.47
C ILE A 8 -8.18 2.39 -6.74
N ASN A 9 -7.91 2.72 -8.02
CA ASN A 9 -6.95 3.74 -8.40
C ASN A 9 -7.26 5.08 -7.72
N LYS A 10 -8.54 5.48 -7.73
CA LYS A 10 -8.97 6.69 -7.05
C LYS A 10 -8.73 6.62 -5.55
N GLN A 11 -9.04 5.50 -4.90
CA GLN A 11 -8.77 5.31 -3.47
C GLN A 11 -7.28 5.44 -3.14
N ILE A 12 -6.42 4.75 -3.90
CA ILE A 12 -4.95 4.81 -3.71
C ILE A 12 -4.49 6.26 -3.85
N MET A 13 -4.86 6.95 -4.94
CA MET A 13 -4.44 8.33 -5.17
C MET A 13 -4.96 9.30 -4.10
N THR A 14 -6.17 9.11 -3.61
CA THR A 14 -6.71 9.92 -2.50
C THR A 14 -5.90 9.70 -1.22
N ILE A 15 -5.66 8.45 -0.81
CA ILE A 15 -4.90 8.15 0.41
C ILE A 15 -3.46 8.63 0.29
N VAL A 16 -2.81 8.39 -0.86
CA VAL A 16 -1.45 8.87 -1.13
C VAL A 16 -1.40 10.40 -1.04
N GLY A 17 -2.32 11.11 -1.69
CA GLY A 17 -2.40 12.57 -1.61
C GLY A 17 -2.56 13.08 -0.18
N ASP A 18 -3.54 12.55 0.55
CA ASP A 18 -3.85 12.96 1.93
C ASP A 18 -2.68 12.74 2.91
N LEU A 19 -1.91 11.66 2.71
CA LEU A 19 -0.77 11.33 3.56
C LEU A 19 0.49 12.09 3.15
N ILE A 20 0.69 12.36 1.86
CA ILE A 20 1.77 13.24 1.39
C ILE A 20 1.62 14.64 1.98
N GLU A 21 0.41 15.18 2.06
CA GLU A 21 0.20 16.52 2.65
C GLU A 21 0.57 16.59 4.14
N LYS A 22 0.59 15.44 4.83
CA LYS A 22 0.81 15.34 6.28
C LYS A 22 2.21 14.83 6.66
N ARG A 23 3.01 14.41 5.68
CA ARG A 23 4.33 13.84 5.95
C ARG A 23 5.31 14.91 6.42
N GLU A 24 6.25 14.53 7.27
CA GLU A 24 7.46 15.33 7.50
C GLU A 24 8.33 15.32 6.22
N GLU A 25 9.16 16.35 6.00
CA GLU A 25 10.08 16.38 4.86
C GLU A 25 10.98 15.14 4.88
N MET A 26 10.70 14.18 3.99
CA MET A 26 11.46 12.96 3.77
C MET A 26 11.83 12.85 2.30
N ASP A 27 13.03 12.33 2.01
CA ASP A 27 13.52 12.05 0.66
C ASP A 27 12.81 10.82 0.05
N ILE A 28 11.53 10.97 -0.22
CA ILE A 28 10.69 9.95 -0.86
C ILE A 28 10.44 10.37 -2.31
N VAL A 29 10.86 9.51 -3.23
CA VAL A 29 10.52 9.62 -4.65
C VAL A 29 9.16 8.96 -4.86
N ILE A 30 8.26 9.66 -5.55
CA ILE A 30 6.91 9.17 -5.85
C ILE A 30 6.73 9.19 -7.36
N ASN A 31 6.59 8.01 -7.94
CA ASN A 31 6.29 7.82 -9.35
C ASN A 31 4.85 7.35 -9.47
N PHE A 32 4.06 7.97 -10.34
CA PHE A 32 2.72 7.47 -10.62
C PHE A 32 2.37 7.60 -12.10
N ASN A 33 1.60 6.63 -12.57
CA ASN A 33 0.99 6.64 -13.89
C ASN A 33 -0.46 6.17 -13.75
N ALA A 34 -1.38 6.96 -14.30
CA ALA A 34 -2.80 6.63 -14.35
C ALA A 34 -3.32 6.92 -15.78
N TYR A 35 -3.01 6.04 -16.71
CA TYR A 35 -3.62 6.02 -18.04
C TYR A 35 -4.75 4.98 -18.08
N GLU A 36 -5.66 5.08 -19.05
CA GLU A 36 -7.00 4.45 -19.03
C GLU A 36 -7.06 2.97 -18.61
N ASP A 37 -6.02 2.19 -18.89
CA ASP A 37 -5.89 0.79 -18.50
C ASP A 37 -4.59 0.48 -17.71
N ASP A 38 -3.67 1.44 -17.56
CA ASP A 38 -2.38 1.30 -16.87
C ASP A 38 -2.37 2.16 -15.61
N PHE A 39 -2.42 1.50 -14.44
CA PHE A 39 -2.24 2.14 -13.14
C PHE A 39 -1.01 1.60 -12.44
N TYR A 40 -0.20 2.54 -11.98
CA TYR A 40 1.01 2.29 -11.23
C TYR A 40 1.24 3.45 -10.26
N VAL A 41 1.54 3.12 -9.02
CA VAL A 41 2.06 4.06 -8.01
C VAL A 41 3.23 3.38 -7.32
N ASP A 42 4.36 4.06 -7.26
CA ASP A 42 5.58 3.63 -6.60
C ASP A 42 6.09 4.73 -5.68
N LEU A 43 6.41 4.31 -4.46
CA LEU A 43 7.06 5.12 -3.46
C LEU A 43 8.39 4.46 -3.14
N SER A 44 9.48 5.22 -3.26
CA SER A 44 10.82 4.71 -3.01
C SER A 44 11.66 5.68 -2.18
N ARG A 45 12.50 5.12 -1.30
CA ARG A 45 13.47 5.82 -0.44
C ARG A 45 14.53 4.82 0.01
N ASP A 46 15.81 5.15 -0.08
CA ASP A 46 16.91 4.38 0.53
C ASP A 46 16.85 2.84 0.33
N ASN A 47 16.58 2.40 -0.91
CA ASN A 47 16.37 0.97 -1.23
C ASN A 47 15.18 0.32 -0.52
N GLN A 48 14.16 1.11 -0.23
CA GLN A 48 12.82 0.69 0.21
C GLN A 48 11.84 1.02 -0.91
N GLU A 49 10.81 0.18 -1.06
CA GLU A 49 9.85 0.29 -2.16
C GLU A 49 8.47 -0.12 -1.66
N LEU A 50 7.47 0.68 -2.02
CA LEU A 50 6.06 0.33 -1.92
C LEU A 50 5.41 0.62 -3.28
N GLU A 51 4.97 -0.44 -3.95
CA GLU A 51 4.39 -0.38 -5.29
C GLU A 51 2.95 -0.87 -5.28
N PHE A 52 2.09 -0.21 -6.04
CA PHE A 52 0.74 -0.65 -6.38
C PHE A 52 0.57 -0.60 -7.90
N ALA A 53 0.34 -1.76 -8.52
CA ALA A 53 0.19 -1.86 -9.96
C ALA A 53 -0.95 -2.80 -10.35
N PHE A 54 -1.74 -2.41 -11.35
CA PHE A 54 -2.66 -3.36 -11.97
C PHE A 54 -1.94 -4.12 -13.09
N VAL A 55 -1.95 -5.45 -13.02
CA VAL A 55 -1.53 -6.35 -14.10
C VAL A 55 -2.76 -7.17 -14.49
N ASP A 56 -3.28 -6.90 -15.69
CA ASP A 56 -4.62 -7.31 -16.07
C ASP A 56 -5.60 -6.93 -14.95
N ASP A 57 -6.38 -7.88 -14.45
CA ASP A 57 -7.40 -7.69 -13.42
C ASP A 57 -6.90 -7.95 -11.98
N THR A 58 -5.59 -8.11 -11.80
CA THR A 58 -4.96 -8.34 -10.50
C THR A 58 -4.30 -7.07 -10.00
N LEU A 59 -4.62 -6.64 -8.79
CA LEU A 59 -3.83 -5.62 -8.10
C LEU A 59 -2.61 -6.30 -7.49
N ARG A 60 -1.43 -5.93 -7.95
CA ARG A 60 -0.15 -6.31 -7.38
C ARG A 60 0.31 -5.24 -6.40
N ILE A 61 0.73 -5.68 -5.22
CA ILE A 61 1.36 -4.84 -4.20
C ILE A 61 2.77 -5.34 -3.96
N VAL A 62 3.78 -4.49 -4.16
CA VAL A 62 5.17 -4.81 -3.82
C VAL A 62 5.55 -4.10 -2.54
N VAL A 63 6.18 -4.84 -1.64
CA VAL A 63 6.66 -4.37 -0.34
C VAL A 63 8.12 -4.77 -0.22
N TYR A 64 9.01 -3.79 -0.05
CA TYR A 64 10.44 -4.06 0.08
C TYR A 64 11.13 -3.09 1.02
N HIS A 65 12.02 -3.66 1.83
CA HIS A 65 13.00 -2.95 2.64
C HIS A 65 14.34 -3.69 2.49
N SER A 66 15.45 -2.98 2.36
CA SER A 66 16.78 -3.55 2.08
C SER A 66 17.23 -4.68 3.03
N CYS A 67 16.83 -4.61 4.31
CA CYS A 67 17.09 -5.66 5.31
C CYS A 67 16.20 -6.91 5.22
N HIS A 68 15.21 -6.94 4.32
CA HIS A 68 14.22 -8.01 4.21
C HIS A 68 14.00 -8.46 2.77
N CYS A 69 13.43 -9.67 2.58
CA CYS A 69 13.08 -10.14 1.26
C CYS A 69 11.93 -9.32 0.67
N LYS A 70 12.04 -8.94 -0.61
CA LYS A 70 10.93 -8.33 -1.37
C LYS A 70 9.73 -9.26 -1.36
N LYS A 71 8.56 -8.72 -1.03
CA LYS A 71 7.28 -9.43 -1.04
C LYS A 71 6.36 -8.86 -2.10
N THR A 72 5.58 -9.75 -2.70
CA THR A 72 4.57 -9.40 -3.69
C THR A 72 3.27 -10.05 -3.29
N PHE A 73 2.23 -9.23 -3.17
CA PHE A 73 0.86 -9.67 -2.91
C PHE A 73 0.03 -9.48 -4.17
N GLU A 74 -0.82 -10.44 -4.47
CA GLU A 74 -1.74 -10.38 -5.61
C GLU A 74 -3.17 -10.45 -5.09
N ILE A 75 -3.94 -9.39 -5.35
CA ILE A 75 -5.31 -9.26 -4.90
C ILE A 75 -6.23 -9.41 -6.10
N ARG A 76 -7.14 -10.38 -6.00
CA ARG A 76 -8.07 -10.74 -7.09
C ARG A 76 -9.52 -10.82 -6.63
N GLU A 77 -9.76 -11.05 -5.34
CA GLU A 77 -11.11 -11.28 -4.82
C GLU A 77 -11.79 -9.99 -4.37
N MET A 78 -13.12 -9.91 -4.58
CA MET A 78 -13.89 -8.71 -4.25
C MET A 78 -13.88 -8.42 -2.74
N ASP A 79 -13.91 -9.45 -1.90
CA ASP A 79 -13.90 -9.30 -0.44
C ASP A 79 -12.55 -8.78 0.09
N GLU A 80 -11.46 -9.14 -0.59
CA GLU A 80 -10.13 -8.57 -0.34
C GLU A 80 -10.09 -7.10 -0.75
N ILE A 81 -10.70 -6.75 -1.90
CA ILE A 81 -10.79 -5.37 -2.40
C ILE A 81 -11.57 -4.47 -1.43
N LEU A 82 -12.62 -4.98 -0.76
CA LEU A 82 -13.36 -4.19 0.25
C LEU A 82 -12.47 -3.84 1.46
N ASN A 83 -11.52 -4.69 1.80
CA ASN A 83 -10.57 -4.47 2.89
C ASN A 83 -9.32 -3.68 2.46
N LEU A 84 -9.16 -3.46 1.15
CA LEU A 84 -7.98 -2.83 0.58
C LEU A 84 -7.72 -1.44 1.16
N ASN A 85 -8.76 -0.65 1.46
CA ASN A 85 -8.57 0.68 2.03
C ASN A 85 -7.77 0.67 3.35
N TYR A 86 -7.98 -0.34 4.20
CA TYR A 86 -7.20 -0.50 5.42
C TYR A 86 -5.78 -0.96 5.13
N ALA A 87 -5.58 -1.84 4.15
CA ALA A 87 -4.24 -2.24 3.72
C ALA A 87 -3.44 -1.06 3.16
N LEU A 88 -4.06 -0.25 2.30
CA LEU A 88 -3.46 0.94 1.71
C LEU A 88 -3.08 1.95 2.80
N ASP A 89 -4.00 2.27 3.70
CA ASP A 89 -3.75 3.21 4.79
C ASP A 89 -2.62 2.72 5.72
N MET A 90 -2.62 1.44 6.10
CA MET A 90 -1.57 0.82 6.92
C MET A 90 -0.20 0.87 6.23
N LEU A 91 -0.11 0.42 4.97
CA LEU A 91 1.15 0.36 4.22
C LEU A 91 1.70 1.77 3.95
N LEU A 92 0.86 2.69 3.47
CA LEU A 92 1.28 4.05 3.12
C LEU A 92 1.70 4.84 4.35
N LYS A 93 0.97 4.74 5.47
CA LYS A 93 1.39 5.39 6.71
C LYS A 93 2.73 4.88 7.19
N SER A 94 2.88 3.56 7.26
CA SER A 94 4.13 2.97 7.72
C SER A 94 5.32 3.42 6.85
N PHE A 95 5.13 3.47 5.52
CA PHE A 95 6.15 3.94 4.60
C PHE A 95 6.50 5.43 4.81
N LEU A 96 5.48 6.29 4.87
CA LEU A 96 5.62 7.76 4.92
C LEU A 96 6.02 8.30 6.30
N PHE A 97 5.79 7.56 7.39
CA PHE A 97 6.09 7.99 8.76
C PHE A 97 7.22 7.18 9.41
N ASN A 98 8.09 6.56 8.59
CA ASN A 98 9.31 5.87 9.03
C ASN A 98 9.09 4.65 9.95
N GLU A 99 7.94 3.99 9.85
CA GLU A 99 7.64 2.72 10.54
C GLU A 99 7.81 1.50 9.59
N TRP A 100 8.40 1.73 8.42
CA TRP A 100 8.45 0.76 7.33
C TRP A 100 9.23 -0.51 7.68
N TYR A 101 10.37 -0.36 8.37
CA TYR A 101 11.21 -1.49 8.77
C TYR A 101 10.43 -2.52 9.59
N ASP A 102 9.75 -2.07 10.65
CA ASP A 102 9.00 -2.95 11.56
C ASP A 102 7.82 -3.61 10.84
N LEU A 103 7.10 -2.86 10.00
CA LEU A 103 5.97 -3.42 9.25
C LEU A 103 6.43 -4.50 8.25
N VAL A 104 7.53 -4.28 7.53
CA VAL A 104 8.06 -5.28 6.60
C VAL A 104 8.57 -6.52 7.35
N ALA A 105 9.18 -6.35 8.52
CA ALA A 105 9.57 -7.44 9.39
C ALA A 105 8.37 -8.27 9.87
N ASP A 106 7.27 -7.63 10.28
CA ASP A 106 6.04 -8.32 10.66
C ASP A 106 5.41 -9.05 9.47
N LEU A 107 5.37 -8.42 8.29
CA LEU A 107 4.91 -9.07 7.07
C LEU A 107 5.77 -10.28 6.68
N ALA A 108 7.00 -10.43 7.19
CA ALA A 108 7.79 -11.65 7.02
C ALA A 108 7.10 -12.88 7.62
N ASN A 109 6.40 -12.69 8.74
CA ASN A 109 5.82 -13.75 9.57
C ASN A 109 4.29 -13.82 9.49
N HIS A 110 3.64 -12.79 8.95
CA HIS A 110 2.18 -12.69 8.86
C HIS A 110 1.68 -12.52 7.43
N THR A 111 0.41 -12.85 7.19
CA THR A 111 -0.27 -12.53 5.94
C THR A 111 -0.65 -11.05 5.92
N LEU A 112 -0.78 -10.45 4.73
CA LEU A 112 -1.26 -9.08 4.57
C LEU A 112 -2.59 -8.87 5.32
N TRP A 113 -3.53 -9.79 5.17
CA TRP A 113 -4.84 -9.68 5.80
C TRP A 113 -4.80 -9.87 7.32
N GLY A 114 -3.92 -10.75 7.83
CA GLY A 114 -3.69 -10.86 9.27
C GLY A 114 -3.19 -9.54 9.88
N MET A 115 -2.29 -8.85 9.18
CA MET A 115 -1.80 -7.53 9.56
C MET A 115 -2.90 -6.46 9.50
N VAL A 116 -3.72 -6.48 8.44
CA VAL A 116 -4.86 -5.55 8.29
C VAL A 116 -5.87 -5.71 9.42
N GLU A 117 -6.19 -6.94 9.83
CA GLU A 117 -7.11 -7.19 10.94
C GLU A 117 -6.54 -6.71 12.28
N LYS A 118 -5.23 -6.81 12.49
CA LYS A 118 -4.55 -6.23 13.66
C LYS A 118 -4.67 -4.69 13.63
N TYR A 119 -4.32 -4.09 12.50
CA TYR A 119 -4.38 -2.64 12.30
C TYR A 119 -5.79 -2.04 12.51
N LYS A 120 -6.83 -2.73 12.04
CA LYS A 120 -8.22 -2.33 12.27
C LYS A 120 -8.57 -2.28 13.76
N LYS A 121 -8.14 -3.28 14.54
CA LYS A 121 -8.41 -3.34 15.98
C LYS A 121 -7.71 -2.19 16.70
N ASP A 122 -6.47 -1.91 16.34
CA ASP A 122 -5.70 -0.82 16.94
C ASP A 122 -6.37 0.54 16.68
N LYS A 123 -6.82 0.80 15.44
CA LYS A 123 -7.58 2.02 15.10
C LYS A 123 -8.92 2.18 15.81
N VAL A 124 -9.63 1.07 16.10
CA VAL A 124 -10.91 1.12 16.81
C VAL A 124 -10.69 1.46 18.29
N ASN A 125 -9.53 1.12 18.85
CA ASN A 125 -9.17 1.41 20.23
C ASN A 125 -8.62 2.83 20.45
N ASP A 126 -8.34 3.57 19.38
CA ASP A 126 -7.92 4.99 19.42
C ASP A 126 -9.10 5.98 19.48
N ILE A 127 -10.34 5.49 19.67
CA ILE A 127 -11.59 6.26 19.81
C ILE A 127 -12.16 6.08 21.22
#